data_AF-A0A5N9HF12-F1
#
_entry.id   AF-A0A5N9HF12-F1
#
_cell.length_a   1.000
_cell.length_b   1.000
_cell.length_c   1.000
_cell.angle_alpha   90.00
_cell.angle_beta   90.00
_cell.angle_gamma   90.00
#
_symmetry.space_group_name_H-M   'P 1'
#
loop_
_entity.id
_entity.type
_entity.pdbx_description
1 polymer ?
#
loop_
_entity_poly.entity_id
_entity_poly.type
_entity_poly.pdbx_seq_one_letter_code
_entity_poly.pdbx_strand_id
1 'polypeptide(L)'
;MTLVLVLMAMMVVACNSAPDVHLARGRSIEIQVSRPVVKTKMSFLDDEGKHRVVRPRASNRQLAMVEIAVVNRTSTVMPLLIDEEAAELGDRRGERIEALDPFVNSRVVEAA
;
A
#
# COMPACT_ATOMS: atom_id res chain seq x y z
N MET A 1 -37.91 42.59 -8.05
CA MET A 1 -37.95 41.49 -7.06
C MET A 1 -37.76 40.11 -7.68
N THR A 2 -38.45 39.78 -8.78
CA THR A 2 -38.33 38.48 -9.46
C THR A 2 -36.92 38.16 -9.97
N LEU A 3 -36.22 39.13 -10.56
CA LEU A 3 -34.84 38.94 -11.07
C LEU A 3 -33.83 38.59 -9.96
N VAL A 4 -33.95 39.24 -8.79
CA VAL A 4 -33.07 39.01 -7.63
C VAL A 4 -33.29 37.61 -7.07
N LEU A 5 -34.55 37.15 -7.06
CA LEU A 5 -34.92 35.83 -6.57
C LEU A 5 -34.40 34.71 -7.49
N VAL A 6 -34.40 34.94 -8.81
CA VAL A 6 -33.80 34.03 -9.79
C VAL A 6 -32.28 33.97 -9.65
N LEU A 7 -31.63 35.13 -9.44
CA LEU A 7 -30.18 35.19 -9.23
C LEU A 7 -29.74 34.45 -7.96
N MET A 8 -30.55 34.58 -6.90
CA MET A 8 -30.30 33.92 -5.62
C MET A 8 -30.49 32.39 -5.73
N ALA A 9 -31.48 31.93 -6.51
CA ALA A 9 -31.68 30.50 -6.78
C ALA A 9 -30.52 29.87 -7.56
N MET A 10 -29.90 30.60 -8.49
CA MET A 10 -28.76 30.09 -9.26
C MET A 10 -27.48 29.95 -8.41
N MET A 11 -27.27 30.79 -7.39
CA MET A 11 -26.12 30.66 -6.49
C MET A 11 -26.17 29.38 -5.64
N VAL A 12 -27.36 28.88 -5.30
CA VAL A 12 -27.50 27.65 -4.48
C VAL A 12 -27.09 26.40 -5.25
N VAL A 13 -27.29 26.36 -6.58
CA VAL A 13 -26.92 25.20 -7.41
C VAL A 13 -25.41 25.13 -7.66
N ALA A 14 -24.72 26.28 -7.71
CA ALA A 14 -23.29 26.35 -7.97
C ALA A 14 -22.40 25.93 -6.78
N CYS A 15 -22.93 25.93 -5.56
CA CYS A 15 -22.17 25.58 -4.35
C CYS A 15 -22.17 24.08 -4.01
N ASN A 16 -22.88 23.25 -4.78
CA ASN A 16 -23.02 21.81 -4.46
C ASN A 16 -22.10 20.90 -5.27
N SER A 17 -20.96 21.42 -5.74
CA SER A 17 -19.85 20.61 -6.23
C SER A 17 -19.13 19.98 -5.05
N ALA A 18 -19.75 18.93 -4.48
CA ALA A 18 -19.02 17.99 -3.66
C ALA A 18 -17.85 17.44 -4.49
N PRO A 19 -16.64 17.30 -3.91
CA PRO A 19 -15.54 16.64 -4.61
C PRO A 19 -16.02 15.27 -5.08
N ASP A 20 -15.68 14.91 -6.31
CA ASP A 20 -16.01 13.61 -6.90
C ASP A 20 -15.16 12.54 -6.20
N VAL A 21 -15.54 12.21 -4.97
CA VAL A 21 -14.88 11.18 -4.17
C VAL A 21 -15.49 9.86 -4.61
N HIS A 22 -14.83 9.21 -5.56
CA HIS A 22 -15.12 7.82 -5.90
C HIS A 22 -14.74 6.91 -4.72
N LEU A 23 -15.66 6.79 -3.74
CA LEU A 23 -15.57 5.83 -2.64
C LEU A 23 -15.92 4.43 -3.16
N ALA A 24 -14.92 3.72 -3.68
CA ALA A 24 -15.04 2.29 -3.92
C ALA A 24 -14.82 1.54 -2.60
N ARG A 25 -15.83 0.78 -2.16
CA ARG A 25 -15.78 -0.01 -0.90
C ARG A 25 -14.79 -1.17 -1.04
N GLY A 26 -13.54 -0.93 -0.65
CA GLY A 26 -12.51 -1.96 -0.47
C GLY A 26 -12.66 -2.73 0.83
N ARG A 27 -12.17 -3.97 0.88
CA ARG A 27 -12.03 -4.71 2.15
C ARG A 27 -10.68 -4.45 2.81
N SER A 28 -9.66 -4.14 2.00
CA SER A 28 -8.32 -3.78 2.46
C SER A 28 -7.74 -2.68 1.57
N ILE A 29 -7.18 -1.64 2.16
CA ILE A 29 -6.37 -0.64 1.45
C ILE A 29 -4.91 -1.03 1.66
N GLU A 30 -4.20 -1.29 0.57
CA GLU A 30 -2.76 -1.50 0.60
C GLU A 30 -2.07 -0.20 0.21
N ILE A 31 -1.10 0.21 1.01
CA ILE A 31 -0.27 1.39 0.75
C ILE A 31 1.15 0.90 0.53
N GLN A 32 1.59 0.95 -0.72
CA GLN A 32 2.96 0.61 -1.09
C GLN A 32 3.79 1.88 -1.12
N VAL A 33 4.91 1.87 -0.39
CA VAL A 33 5.78 3.04 -0.23
C VAL A 33 7.18 2.68 -0.72
N SER A 34 7.69 3.43 -1.69
CA SER A 34 9.06 3.24 -2.17
C SER A 34 10.08 3.89 -1.21
N ARG A 35 11.36 3.52 -1.36
CA ARG A 35 12.43 4.16 -0.59
C ARG A 35 12.53 5.65 -0.99
N PRO A 36 12.68 6.58 -0.02
CA PRO A 36 12.85 7.98 -0.33
C PRO A 36 14.06 8.24 -1.23
N VAL A 37 13.87 9.05 -2.28
CA VAL A 37 14.93 9.47 -3.20
C VAL A 37 15.18 10.96 -3.04
N VAL A 38 16.44 11.33 -2.79
CA VAL A 38 16.84 12.73 -2.67
C VAL A 38 16.86 13.39 -4.06
N LYS A 39 16.19 14.54 -4.19
CA LYS A 39 16.10 15.33 -5.41
C LYS A 39 16.38 16.81 -5.14
N THR A 40 16.86 17.52 -6.16
CA THR A 40 17.10 18.98 -6.13
C THR A 40 15.90 19.78 -6.63
N LYS A 41 15.08 19.18 -7.50
CA LYS A 41 13.82 19.73 -8.00
C LYS A 41 12.89 18.58 -8.41
N MET A 42 11.58 18.84 -8.36
CA MET A 42 10.53 17.94 -8.84
C MET A 42 9.56 18.74 -9.70
N SER A 43 9.12 18.17 -10.82
CA SER A 43 8.04 18.73 -11.64
C SER A 43 6.80 17.85 -11.55
N PHE A 44 5.63 18.45 -11.56
CA PHE A 44 4.34 17.77 -11.56
C PHE A 44 3.29 18.62 -12.27
N LEU A 45 2.17 18.02 -12.66
CA LEU A 45 1.00 18.74 -13.17
C LEU A 45 0.05 19.01 -12.01
N ASP A 46 -0.48 20.23 -11.91
CA ASP A 46 -1.57 20.52 -10.97
C ASP A 46 -2.93 20.06 -11.50
N ASP A 47 -3.98 20.28 -10.71
CA ASP A 47 -5.36 19.89 -11.04
C ASP A 47 -5.91 20.61 -12.29
N GLU A 48 -5.29 21.70 -12.71
CA GLU A 48 -5.61 22.45 -13.93
C GLU A 48 -4.74 22.02 -15.13
N GLY A 49 -3.90 21.00 -14.96
CA GLY A 49 -2.97 20.51 -15.97
C GLY A 49 -1.76 21.43 -16.21
N LYS A 50 -1.51 22.42 -15.34
CA LYS A 50 -0.38 23.33 -15.48
C LYS A 50 0.88 22.68 -14.91
N HIS A 51 1.99 22.84 -15.64
CA HIS A 51 3.28 22.37 -15.19
C HIS A 51 3.82 23.19 -14.00
N ARG A 52 4.04 22.52 -12.87
CA ARG A 52 4.56 23.09 -11.63
C ARG A 52 5.92 22.48 -11.29
N VAL A 53 6.74 23.25 -10.60
CA VAL A 53 8.07 22.82 -10.13
C VAL A 53 8.22 23.15 -8.65
N VAL A 54 8.62 22.16 -7.86
CA VAL A 54 9.01 22.30 -6.45
C VAL A 54 10.53 22.24 -6.33
N ARG A 55 11.10 23.16 -5.55
CA ARG A 55 12.52 23.19 -5.20
C ARG A 55 12.71 23.60 -3.74
N PRO A 56 13.79 23.17 -3.07
CA PRO A 56 14.15 23.70 -1.76
C PRO A 56 14.34 25.22 -1.82
N ARG A 57 13.85 25.92 -0.79
CA ARG A 57 14.01 27.38 -0.68
C ARG A 57 15.44 27.81 -0.31
N ALA A 58 16.15 26.98 0.44
CA ALA A 58 17.51 27.24 0.91
C ALA A 58 18.46 26.14 0.41
N SER A 59 19.72 26.52 0.17
CA SER A 59 20.76 25.63 -0.38
C SER A 59 21.15 24.48 0.55
N ASN A 60 20.89 24.60 1.85
CA ASN A 60 21.12 23.56 2.85
C ASN A 60 19.93 22.62 3.05
N ARG A 61 18.92 22.67 2.18
CA ARG A 61 17.74 21.78 2.25
C ARG A 61 17.69 20.91 1.01
N GLN A 62 17.26 19.67 1.21
CA GLN A 62 17.07 18.68 0.15
C GLN A 62 15.60 18.26 0.09
N LEU A 63 15.09 17.92 -1.10
CA LEU A 63 13.79 17.29 -1.23
C LEU A 63 13.96 15.77 -1.14
N ALA A 64 13.15 15.12 -0.31
CA ALA A 64 12.99 13.67 -0.33
C ALA A 64 11.68 13.35 -1.04
N MET A 65 11.76 12.70 -2.19
CA MET A 65 10.60 12.23 -2.95
C MET A 65 10.29 10.81 -2.50
N VAL A 66 9.03 10.55 -2.16
CA VAL A 66 8.52 9.21 -1.85
C VAL A 66 7.40 8.92 -2.82
N GLU A 67 7.50 7.81 -3.53
CA GLU A 67 6.43 7.33 -4.38
C GLU A 67 5.51 6.44 -3.56
N ILE A 68 4.21 6.74 -3.61
CA ILE A 68 3.18 6.01 -2.88
C ILE A 68 2.18 5.49 -3.90
N ALA A 69 1.97 4.17 -3.92
CA ALA A 69 0.89 3.55 -4.67
C ALA A 69 -0.19 3.08 -3.68
N VAL A 70 -1.40 3.59 -3.85
CA VAL A 70 -2.57 3.18 -3.05
C VAL A 70 -3.37 2.18 -3.87
N VAL A 71 -3.46 0.95 -3.38
CA VAL A 71 -4.15 -0.15 -4.06
C VAL A 71 -5.38 -0.54 -3.25
N ASN A 72 -6.54 -0.50 -3.88
CA ASN A 72 -7.79 -0.98 -3.29
C ASN A 72 -7.94 -2.48 -3.53
N ARG A 73 -7.71 -3.30 -2.49
CA ARG A 73 -7.88 -4.75 -2.57
C ARG A 73 -9.28 -5.16 -2.12
N THR A 74 -9.93 -5.99 -2.92
CA THR A 74 -11.21 -6.62 -2.61
C THR A 74 -11.07 -7.90 -1.78
N SER A 75 -9.85 -8.45 -1.68
CA SER A 75 -9.54 -9.66 -0.90
C SER A 75 -9.13 -9.34 0.54
N THR A 76 -9.58 -10.16 1.48
CA THR A 76 -9.18 -10.07 2.89
C THR A 76 -7.82 -10.74 3.09
N VAL A 77 -6.86 -10.05 3.71
CA VAL A 77 -5.58 -10.64 4.14
C VAL A 77 -5.72 -11.05 5.60
N MET A 78 -5.71 -12.37 5.87
CA MET A 78 -5.61 -12.91 7.23
C MET A 78 -4.18 -13.39 7.46
N PRO A 79 -3.43 -12.83 8.43
CA PRO A 79 -2.14 -13.39 8.80
C PRO A 79 -2.36 -14.75 9.47
N LEU A 80 -1.78 -15.80 8.90
CA LEU A 80 -1.70 -17.12 9.53
C LEU A 80 -0.43 -17.15 10.37
N LEU A 81 -0.59 -17.32 11.68
CA LEU A 81 0.54 -17.61 12.57
C LEU A 81 0.65 -19.12 12.66
N ILE A 82 1.70 -19.67 12.05
CA ILE A 82 2.01 -21.10 12.09
C ILE A 82 3.06 -21.28 13.18
N ASP A 83 2.69 -21.99 14.23
CA ASP A 83 3.61 -22.41 15.28
C ASP A 83 4.33 -23.69 14.81
N GLU A 84 5.63 -23.60 14.56
CA GLU A 84 6.44 -24.73 14.09
C GLU A 84 6.63 -25.81 15.17
N GLU A 85 6.51 -25.46 16.45
CA GLU A 85 6.66 -26.40 17.58
C GLU A 85 5.39 -27.25 17.82
N ALA A 86 4.24 -26.82 17.30
CA ALA A 86 2.98 -27.55 17.43
C ALA A 86 2.90 -28.79 16.53
N ALA A 87 3.82 -28.94 15.58
CA ALA A 87 3.88 -30.04 14.62
C ALA A 87 4.95 -31.10 14.96
N GLU A 88 5.43 -31.15 16.19
CA GLU A 88 6.37 -32.20 16.63
C GLU A 88 5.66 -33.56 16.74
N LEU A 89 6.17 -34.56 16.02
CA LEU A 89 5.78 -35.96 16.16
C LEU A 89 6.51 -36.54 17.37
N GLY A 90 5.79 -36.81 18.46
CA GLY A 90 6.34 -37.43 19.67
C GLY A 90 5.63 -38.72 20.05
N ASP A 91 6.35 -39.66 20.67
CA ASP A 91 5.74 -40.81 21.33
C ASP A 91 5.01 -40.34 22.61
N ARG A 92 3.93 -41.04 22.98
CA ARG A 92 3.09 -40.78 24.15
C ARG A 92 3.89 -40.83 25.47
N ARG A 93 5.11 -41.34 25.46
CA ARG A 93 6.06 -41.42 26.58
C ARG A 93 6.98 -40.20 26.72
N GLY A 94 6.82 -39.18 25.87
CA GLY A 94 7.51 -37.90 25.98
C GLY A 94 8.83 -37.81 25.21
N GLU A 95 9.18 -38.82 24.43
CA GLU A 95 10.31 -38.74 23.51
C GLU A 95 9.88 -37.94 22.27
N ARG A 96 10.52 -36.79 22.06
CA ARG A 96 10.31 -35.92 20.91
C ARG A 96 11.22 -36.40 19.78
N ILE A 97 10.67 -36.58 18.59
CA ILE A 97 11.46 -36.92 17.41
C ILE A 97 11.87 -35.60 16.76
N GLU A 98 13.16 -35.29 16.74
CA GLU A 98 13.70 -34.16 16.00
C GLU A 98 13.49 -34.34 14.48
N ALA A 99 13.54 -33.25 13.72
CA ALA A 99 13.48 -33.32 12.26
C ALA A 99 14.56 -34.27 11.74
N LEU A 100 14.13 -35.33 11.04
CA LEU A 100 15.03 -36.31 10.43
C LEU A 100 15.79 -35.64 9.29
N ASP A 101 17.13 -35.60 9.37
CA ASP A 101 17.97 -35.21 8.24
C ASP A 101 17.99 -36.34 7.19
N PRO A 102 17.38 -36.15 6.00
CA PRO A 102 17.32 -37.19 4.98
C PRO A 102 18.69 -37.50 4.35
N PHE A 103 19.72 -36.67 4.60
CA PHE A 103 21.05 -36.84 4.04
C PHE A 103 21.98 -37.70 4.91
N VAL A 104 21.72 -37.81 6.21
CA VAL A 104 22.60 -38.55 7.14
C VAL A 104 22.68 -40.04 6.81
N ASN A 105 21.58 -40.64 6.34
CA ASN A 105 21.50 -42.08 6.05
C ASN A 105 21.17 -42.40 4.58
N SER A 106 21.13 -41.40 3.69
CA SER A 106 20.85 -41.65 2.28
C SER A 106 22.09 -42.10 1.53
N ARG A 107 21.87 -42.87 0.46
CA ARG A 107 22.88 -43.25 -0.53
C ARG A 107 22.53 -42.58 -1.84
N VAL A 108 23.53 -42.03 -2.50
CA VAL A 108 23.36 -41.52 -3.87
C VAL A 108 23.15 -42.73 -4.78
N VAL A 109 22.00 -42.78 -5.45
CA VAL A 109 21.71 -43.75 -6.49
C VAL A 109 21.97 -43.06 -7.82
N GLU A 110 22.87 -43.61 -8.64
CA GLU A 110 23.04 -43.13 -10.02
C GLU A 110 21.74 -43.36 -10.79
N ALA A 111 21.25 -42.31 -11.44
CA ALA A 111 20.07 -42.40 -12.29
C ALA A 111 20.35 -43.37 -13.45
N ALA A 112 19.48 -44.36 -13.60
CA ALA A 112 19.52 -45.32 -14.71
C ALA A 112 19.22 -44.67 -16.06
#